data_AF-A0A4V1AEY7-F1
#
_entry.id   AF-A0A4V1AEY7-F1
#
_cell.length_a   1.000
_cell.length_b   1.000
_cell.length_c   1.000
_cell.angle_alpha   90.00
_cell.angle_beta   90.00
_cell.angle_gamma   90.00
#
_symmetry.space_group_name_H-M   'P 1'
#
loop_
_entity.id
_entity.type
_entity.pdbx_description
1 polymer ?
#
loop_
_entity_poly.entity_id
_entity_poly.type
_entity_poly.pdbx_seq_one_letter_code
_entity_poly.pdbx_strand_id
1 'polypeptide(L)'
;MKLVRFLMNLPSATNQTVTVELKNGSSVNGQVLSCSPLMNLLLKNIKLIQPHRDPQLMQYMNIRGNQIRQIVLPDDLNIESLLAKSVSKIKGPGAGPGTVVPDRKKPFRKGKRAF
;
A
#
# COMPACT_ATOMS: atom_id res chain seq x y z
N MET A 1 5.27 0.12 -7.09
CA MET A 1 4.46 1.35 -6.96
C MET A 1 4.58 1.91 -5.56
N LYS A 2 5.14 3.12 -5.40
CA LYS A 2 5.33 3.77 -4.08
C LYS A 2 3.99 4.23 -3.46
N LEU A 3 3.07 4.73 -4.28
CA LEU A 3 1.79 5.30 -3.83
C LEU A 3 0.82 4.26 -3.26
N VAL A 4 0.71 3.09 -3.88
CA VAL A 4 -0.19 2.05 -3.35
C VAL A 4 0.30 1.56 -1.99
N ARG A 5 1.62 1.46 -1.79
CA ARG A 5 2.19 1.12 -0.48
C ARG A 5 1.90 2.16 0.59
N PHE A 6 1.85 3.44 0.23
CA PHE A 6 1.39 4.50 1.14
C PHE A 6 -0.05 4.21 1.61
N LEU A 7 -0.97 3.91 0.68
CA LEU A 7 -2.36 3.57 1.03
C LEU A 7 -2.48 2.27 1.84
N MET A 8 -1.63 1.28 1.57
CA MET A 8 -1.56 0.04 2.36
C MET A 8 -1.14 0.28 3.82
N ASN A 9 -0.35 1.31 4.08
CA ASN A 9 0.12 1.66 5.43
C ASN A 9 -0.81 2.64 6.16
N LEU A 10 -1.81 3.22 5.48
CA LEU A 10 -2.76 4.17 6.04
C LEU A 10 -3.50 3.61 7.28
N PRO A 11 -4.02 2.37 7.28
CA PRO A 11 -4.70 1.80 8.45
C PRO A 11 -3.82 1.70 9.69
N SER A 12 -2.51 1.51 9.52
CA SER A 12 -1.56 1.39 10.64
C SER A 12 -1.11 2.73 11.20
N ALA A 13 -1.47 3.85 10.56
CA ALA A 13 -1.02 5.17 10.96
C ALA A 13 -2.14 6.08 11.44
N THR A 14 -3.38 5.85 11.00
CA THR A 14 -4.52 6.64 11.46
C THR A 14 -5.80 5.80 11.46
N ASN A 15 -6.65 6.08 12.45
CA ASN A 15 -8.04 5.59 12.51
C ASN A 15 -9.03 6.68 12.03
N GLN A 16 -8.54 7.79 11.50
CA GLN A 16 -9.38 8.86 10.99
C GLN A 16 -10.13 8.42 9.72
N THR A 17 -11.24 9.09 9.47
CA THR A 17 -12.05 8.85 8.28
C THR A 17 -11.39 9.45 7.05
N VAL A 18 -11.47 8.72 5.95
CA VAL A 18 -11.12 9.21 4.61
C VAL A 18 -12.41 9.37 3.81
N THR A 19 -12.34 10.19 2.77
CA THR A 19 -13.42 10.28 1.78
C THR A 19 -12.95 9.68 0.46
N VAL A 20 -13.62 8.64 0.00
CA VAL A 20 -13.35 7.97 -1.27
C VAL A 20 -14.39 8.41 -2.28
N GLU A 21 -13.95 9.13 -3.31
CA GLU A 21 -14.83 9.49 -4.42
C GLU A 21 -14.75 8.42 -5.51
N LEU A 22 -15.92 7.96 -5.94
CA LEU A 22 -16.07 6.94 -6.97
C LEU A 22 -16.30 7.59 -8.34
N LYS A 23 -15.94 6.87 -9.39
CA LYS A 23 -16.11 7.32 -10.79
C LYS A 23 -17.57 7.58 -11.18
N ASN A 24 -18.51 6.96 -10.48
CA ASN A 24 -19.95 7.17 -10.69
C ASN A 24 -20.51 8.39 -9.94
N GLY A 25 -19.66 9.21 -9.31
CA GLY A 25 -20.06 10.39 -8.54
C GLY A 25 -20.55 10.11 -7.12
N SER A 26 -20.53 8.84 -6.67
CA SER A 26 -20.79 8.53 -5.25
C SER A 26 -19.58 8.87 -4.39
N SER A 27 -19.83 9.26 -3.15
CA SER A 27 -18.81 9.53 -2.14
C SER A 27 -18.98 8.59 -0.96
N VAL A 28 -17.88 7.99 -0.50
CA VAL A 28 -17.86 7.07 0.63
C VAL A 28 -16.97 7.65 1.71
N ASN A 29 -17.57 8.09 2.81
CA ASN A 29 -16.82 8.48 4.00
C ASN A 29 -16.69 7.28 4.94
N GLY A 30 -15.49 6.97 5.41
CA GLY A 30 -15.27 5.89 6.36
C GLY A 30 -13.81 5.65 6.69
N GLN A 31 -13.54 4.69 7.57
CA GLN A 31 -12.18 4.36 8.01
C GLN A 31 -11.61 3.20 7.19
N VAL A 32 -10.38 3.33 6.70
CA VAL A 32 -9.72 2.24 5.95
C VAL A 32 -9.25 1.16 6.90
N LEU A 33 -9.73 -0.07 6.69
CA LEU A 33 -9.25 -1.26 7.38
C LEU A 33 -8.08 -1.92 6.65
N SER A 34 -8.19 -2.03 5.33
CA SER A 34 -7.13 -2.60 4.51
C SER A 34 -7.18 -2.07 3.08
N CYS A 35 -6.02 -2.12 2.42
CA CYS A 35 -5.86 -1.77 1.02
C CYS A 35 -5.03 -2.85 0.33
N SER A 36 -5.45 -3.29 -0.86
CA SER A 36 -4.70 -4.26 -1.68
C SER A 36 -3.74 -3.56 -2.66
N PRO A 37 -2.78 -4.29 -3.26
CA PRO A 37 -1.92 -3.75 -4.32
C PRO A 37 -2.68 -3.24 -5.57
N LEU A 38 -3.93 -3.65 -5.76
CA LEU A 38 -4.82 -3.20 -6.83
C LEU A 38 -5.76 -2.05 -6.38
N MET A 39 -5.47 -1.43 -5.23
CA MET A 39 -6.27 -0.39 -4.60
C MET A 39 -7.70 -0.83 -4.22
N ASN A 40 -7.95 -2.12 -3.99
CA ASN A 40 -9.21 -2.52 -3.38
C ASN A 40 -9.20 -2.12 -1.91
N LEU A 41 -10.24 -1.44 -1.44
CA LEU A 41 -10.35 -0.93 -0.08
C LEU A 41 -11.42 -1.70 0.69
N LEU A 42 -11.06 -2.19 1.88
CA LEU A 42 -12.04 -2.57 2.89
C LEU A 42 -12.17 -1.39 3.86
N LEU A 43 -13.39 -0.91 4.04
CA LEU A 43 -13.71 0.22 4.91
C LEU A 43 -14.70 -0.18 5.99
N LYS A 44 -14.69 0.54 7.13
CA LYS A 44 -15.68 0.43 8.21
C LYS A 44 -16.26 1.79 8.58
N ASN A 45 -17.38 1.78 9.32
CA ASN A 45 -18.08 2.98 9.81
C ASN A 45 -18.41 3.93 8.65
N ILE A 46 -19.19 3.41 7.70
CA ILE A 46 -19.40 4.03 6.40
C ILE A 46 -20.61 4.93 6.38
N LYS A 47 -20.44 6.12 5.81
CA LYS A 47 -21.50 6.96 5.28
C LYS A 47 -21.35 7.03 3.76
N LEU A 48 -22.25 6.36 3.06
CA LEU A 48 -22.36 6.37 1.61
C LEU A 48 -23.27 7.52 1.18
N ILE A 49 -22.80 8.36 0.27
CA ILE A 49 -23.56 9.46 -0.34
C ILE A 49 -23.61 9.18 -1.84
N GLN A 50 -24.82 8.98 -2.37
CA GLN A 50 -25.02 8.74 -3.80
C GLN A 50 -25.79 9.92 -4.41
N PRO A 51 -25.55 10.24 -5.69
CA PRO A 51 -26.37 11.22 -6.39
C PRO A 51 -27.86 10.86 -6.31
N HIS A 52 -28.70 11.83 -5.98
CA HIS A 52 -30.17 11.70 -5.94
C HIS A 52 -30.70 10.66 -4.95
N ARG A 53 -29.93 10.30 -3.93
CA ARG A 53 -30.37 9.40 -2.86
C ARG A 53 -29.97 9.95 -1.50
N ASP A 54 -30.72 9.57 -0.49
CA ASP A 54 -30.37 9.90 0.89
C ASP A 54 -29.08 9.19 1.33
N PRO A 55 -28.28 9.81 2.22
CA PRO A 55 -27.09 9.16 2.77
C PRO A 55 -27.42 7.87 3.52
N GLN A 56 -26.65 6.82 3.23
CA GLN A 56 -26.82 5.51 3.88
C GLN A 56 -25.66 5.23 4.83
N LEU A 57 -25.98 4.81 6.05
CA LEU A 57 -25.01 4.34 7.03
C LEU A 57 -24.83 2.82 6.91
N MET A 58 -23.59 2.36 6.94
CA MET A 58 -23.24 0.94 6.83
C MET A 58 -22.06 0.61 7.73
N GLN A 59 -21.99 -0.62 8.23
CA GLN A 59 -20.89 -1.03 9.11
C GLN A 59 -19.60 -1.30 8.36
N TYR A 60 -19.67 -1.97 7.20
CA TYR A 60 -18.53 -2.34 6.35
C TYR A 60 -18.85 -2.16 4.87
N MET A 61 -17.84 -1.85 4.06
CA MET A 61 -17.95 -1.80 2.59
C MET A 61 -16.63 -2.22 1.95
N ASN A 62 -16.71 -2.94 0.84
CA ASN A 62 -15.55 -3.21 -0.02
C ASN A 62 -15.69 -2.45 -1.34
N ILE A 63 -14.64 -1.72 -1.72
CA ILE A 63 -14.60 -0.92 -2.95
C ILE A 63 -13.50 -1.50 -3.86
N ARG A 64 -13.86 -1.79 -5.10
CA ARG A 64 -12.90 -2.21 -6.12
C ARG A 64 -12.06 -1.03 -6.57
N GLY A 65 -10.74 -1.18 -6.60
CA GLY A 65 -9.82 -0.05 -6.83
C GLY A 65 -10.00 0.65 -8.17
N ASN A 66 -10.47 -0.05 -9.20
CA ASN A 66 -10.73 0.55 -10.51
C ASN A 66 -11.93 1.51 -10.52
N GLN A 67 -12.81 1.48 -9.52
CA GLN A 67 -13.93 2.40 -9.35
C GLN A 67 -13.55 3.69 -8.63
N ILE A 68 -12.37 3.74 -8.01
CA ILE A 68 -11.90 4.89 -7.26
C ILE A 68 -11.45 5.98 -8.26
N ARG A 69 -11.93 7.20 -8.03
CA ARG A 69 -11.47 8.42 -8.72
C ARG A 69 -10.36 9.08 -7.91
N GLN A 70 -10.63 9.35 -6.63
CA GLN A 70 -9.65 9.93 -5.71
C GLN A 70 -9.96 9.56 -4.26
N ILE A 71 -8.95 9.72 -3.40
CA ILE A 71 -9.05 9.53 -1.95
C ILE A 71 -8.62 10.83 -1.30
N VAL A 72 -9.53 11.46 -0.57
CA VAL A 72 -9.26 12.63 0.27
C VAL A 72 -8.74 12.11 1.61
N LEU A 73 -7.50 12.49 1.93
CA LEU A 73 -6.82 12.11 3.16
C LEU A 73 -7.24 13.05 4.31
N PRO A 74 -7.08 12.61 5.57
CA PRO A 74 -7.29 13.50 6.71
C PRO A 74 -6.25 14.62 6.72
N ASP A 75 -6.65 15.83 7.12
CA ASP A 75 -5.79 17.01 7.12
C ASP A 75 -4.59 16.85 8.08
N ASP A 76 -4.79 16.19 9.22
CA ASP A 76 -3.76 15.97 10.25
C ASP A 76 -2.85 14.76 9.97
N LEU A 77 -2.97 14.15 8.78
CA LEU A 77 -2.15 12.97 8.46
C LEU A 77 -0.69 13.36 8.29
N ASN A 78 0.21 12.81 9.11
CA ASN A 78 1.65 12.98 8.92
C ASN A 78 2.14 12.17 7.70
N ILE A 79 2.13 12.83 6.54
CA ILE A 79 2.49 12.24 5.24
C ILE A 79 3.95 11.77 5.23
N GLU A 80 4.89 12.53 5.80
CA GLU A 80 6.32 12.20 5.79
C GLU A 80 6.62 10.88 6.50
N SER A 81 6.04 10.69 7.68
CA SER A 81 6.16 9.44 8.45
C SER A 81 5.60 8.25 7.68
N LEU A 82 4.49 8.44 6.97
CA LEU A 82 3.88 7.39 6.16
C LEU A 82 4.69 7.04 4.92
N LEU A 83 5.25 8.05 4.26
CA LEU A 83 6.13 7.88 3.11
C LEU A 83 7.40 7.13 3.51
N ALA A 84 8.02 7.47 4.63
CA ALA A 84 9.19 6.77 5.15
C ALA A 84 8.92 5.26 5.37
N LYS A 85 7.73 4.91 5.90
CA LYS A 85 7.30 3.51 6.08
C LYS A 85 6.94 2.81 4.76
N SER A 86 6.56 3.54 3.72
CA SER A 86 6.19 3.00 2.41
C SER A 86 7.40 2.57 1.56
N VAL A 87 8.59 3.10 1.88
CA VAL A 87 9.84 2.66 1.27
C VAL A 87 10.13 1.27 1.80
N SER A 88 9.85 0.26 0.97
CA SER A 88 10.20 -1.12 1.28
C SER A 88 11.68 -1.19 1.58
N LYS A 89 12.05 -1.51 2.83
CA LYS A 89 13.37 -2.09 3.10
C LYS A 89 13.46 -3.33 2.21
N ILE A 90 14.26 -3.27 1.16
CA ILE A 90 14.54 -4.44 0.31
C ILE A 90 15.30 -5.41 1.23
N LYS A 91 14.56 -6.28 1.92
CA LYS A 91 15.15 -7.31 2.77
C LYS A 91 15.44 -8.52 1.89
N GLY A 92 16.54 -8.42 1.16
CA GLY A 92 17.11 -9.50 0.37
C GLY A 92 18.58 -9.18 0.09
N PRO A 93 19.51 -10.10 0.37
CA PRO A 93 20.90 -9.89 0.01
C PRO A 93 21.01 -10.01 -1.52
N GLY A 94 21.10 -8.88 -2.23
CA GLY A 94 21.52 -8.88 -3.65
C GLY A 94 20.73 -8.06 -4.67
N ALA A 95 19.79 -7.19 -4.27
CA ALA A 95 19.04 -6.37 -5.24
C ALA A 95 19.18 -4.86 -5.01
N GLY A 96 20.41 -4.38 -4.81
CA GLY A 96 20.78 -2.96 -4.88
C GLY A 96 21.67 -2.70 -6.12
N PRO A 97 21.72 -1.46 -6.65
CA PRO A 97 22.53 -1.16 -7.82
C PRO A 97 24.02 -1.24 -7.46
N GLY A 98 24.68 -2.28 -7.99
CA GLY A 98 26.12 -2.43 -8.19
C GLY A 98 27.07 -1.76 -7.20
N THR A 99 27.25 -2.32 -6.00
CA THR A 99 28.54 -2.23 -5.30
C THR A 99 29.43 -3.37 -5.77
N VAL A 100 30.52 -3.01 -6.43
CA VAL A 100 31.56 -3.93 -6.93
C VAL A 100 32.06 -4.82 -5.78
N VAL A 101 31.87 -6.13 -5.90
CA VAL A 101 32.41 -7.11 -4.94
C VAL A 101 33.85 -7.41 -5.36
N PRO A 102 34.87 -7.31 -4.47
CA PRO A 102 36.23 -7.68 -4.84
C PRO A 102 36.32 -9.20 -5.02
N ASP A 103 36.97 -9.60 -6.11
CA ASP A 103 37.14 -10.98 -6.58
C ASP A 103 37.80 -11.87 -5.52
N ARG A 104 37.01 -12.69 -4.83
CA ARG A 104 37.55 -13.71 -3.91
C ARG A 104 37.87 -14.97 -4.72
N LYS A 105 39.11 -15.04 -5.21
CA LYS A 105 39.71 -16.24 -5.82
C LYS A 105 39.38 -17.50 -5.02
N LYS A 106 38.66 -18.45 -5.64
CA LYS A 106 38.48 -19.81 -5.11
C LYS A 106 39.79 -20.60 -5.25
N PRO A 107 40.21 -21.40 -4.23
CA PRO A 107 41.39 -22.24 -4.36
C PRO A 107 41.11 -23.45 -5.25
N PHE A 108 42.07 -23.75 -6.12
CA PHE A 108 42.08 -24.86 -7.06
C PHE A 108 42.20 -26.20 -6.30
N ARG A 109 41.21 -27.09 -6.37
CA ARG A 109 41.31 -28.46 -5.85
C ARG A 109 42.04 -29.32 -6.88
N LYS A 110 43.33 -29.61 -6.65
CA LYS A 110 44.10 -30.60 -7.41
C LYS A 110 43.53 -32.00 -7.14
N GLY A 111 42.98 -32.63 -8.18
CA GLY A 111 42.59 -34.03 -8.13
C GLY A 111 43.80 -34.95 -7.95
N LYS A 112 43.70 -35.92 -7.04
CA LYS A 112 44.56 -37.10 -7.02
C LYS A 112 43.80 -38.23 -7.69
N ARG A 113 44.30 -38.69 -8.83
CA ARG A 113 44.04 -40.02 -9.38
C ARG A 113 44.77 -41.04 -8.51
N ALA A 114 44.14 -42.17 -8.22
CA ALA A 114 44.84 -43.40 -7.87
C ALA A 114 44.12 -44.57 -8.54
N PHE A 115 44.94 -45.52 -8.98
CA PHE A 115 44.64 -46.71 -9.76
C PHE A 115 43.85 -47.75 -8.96
#